data_AF-A0A4S1E7D6-F1
#
_entry.id   AF-A0A4S1E7D6-F1
#
_cell.length_a   1.000
_cell.length_b   1.000
_cell.length_c   1.000
_cell.angle_alpha   90.00
_cell.angle_beta   90.00
_cell.angle_gamma   90.00
#
_symmetry.space_group_name_H-M   'P 1'
#
loop_
_entity.id
_entity.type
_entity.pdbx_description
1 polymer ?
#
loop_
_entity_poly.entity_id
_entity_poly.type
_entity_poly.pdbx_seq_one_letter_code
_entity_poly.pdbx_strand_id
1 'polypeptide(L)' 'MEKPLKVSTITGPEWAGCSYFSSLRYPGYSRGDWDGLNLGAHCSDEAADVAANRALLRQSLPSEPV' A
#
# COMPACT_ATOMS: atom_id res chain seq x y z
N MET A 1 -8.69 6.06 13.27
CA MET A 1 -8.76 7.11 12.22
C MET A 1 -8.37 6.47 10.90
N GLU A 2 -9.21 6.58 9.89
CA GLU A 2 -8.90 6.15 8.53
C GLU A 2 -7.72 6.96 7.98
N LYS A 3 -6.71 6.29 7.43
CA LYS A 3 -5.53 6.95 6.82
C LYS A 3 -5.60 6.73 5.31
N PRO A 4 -6.32 7.56 4.53
CA PRO A 4 -6.46 7.34 3.10
C PRO A 4 -5.08 7.32 2.43
N LEU A 5 -4.85 6.34 1.55
CA LEU A 5 -3.60 6.28 0.80
C LEU A 5 -3.46 7.49 -0.09
N LYS A 6 -2.30 8.14 0.00
CA LYS A 6 -1.93 9.16 -0.97
C LYS A 6 -1.38 8.47 -2.21
N VAL A 7 -2.24 8.26 -3.19
CA VAL A 7 -1.87 7.74 -4.50
C VAL A 7 -1.37 8.92 -5.35
N SER A 8 -0.12 9.31 -5.13
CA SER A 8 0.52 10.35 -5.93
C SER A 8 1.79 9.77 -6.53
N THR A 9 1.72 9.32 -7.79
CA THR A 9 2.77 9.37 -8.83
C THR A 9 2.30 8.51 -10.01
N ILE A 10 1.70 9.15 -11.02
CA ILE A 10 1.50 8.56 -12.36
C ILE A 10 2.47 9.30 -13.27
N THR A 11 3.54 8.63 -13.72
CA THR A 11 4.54 9.21 -14.63
C THR A 11 4.58 8.52 -16.00
N GLY A 12 3.72 7.52 -16.22
CA GLY A 12 3.60 6.78 -17.48
C GLY A 12 2.53 7.35 -18.43
N PRO A 13 2.46 6.81 -19.67
CA PRO A 13 1.39 7.11 -20.61
C PRO A 13 0.05 6.56 -20.14
N GLU A 14 -1.04 7.26 -20.47
CA GLU A 14 -2.38 6.75 -20.24
C GLU A 14 -2.65 5.53 -21.13
N TRP A 15 -3.13 4.45 -20.53
CA TRP A 15 -3.56 3.23 -21.23
C TRP A 15 -5.04 3.01 -20.99
N ALA A 16 -5.82 2.97 -22.07
CA ALA A 16 -7.26 2.79 -21.99
C ALA A 16 -7.62 1.51 -21.21
N GLY A 17 -8.42 1.66 -20.14
CA GLY A 17 -8.83 0.55 -19.29
C GLY A 17 -7.80 0.11 -18.24
N CYS A 18 -6.66 0.80 -18.12
CA CYS A 18 -5.64 0.51 -17.11
C CYS A 18 -5.46 1.69 -16.15
N SER A 19 -5.57 1.42 -14.86
CA SER A 19 -5.16 2.35 -13.80
C SER A 19 -3.96 1.76 -13.09
N TYR A 20 -2.91 2.56 -12.91
CA TYR A 20 -1.69 2.15 -12.21
C TYR A 20 -1.19 3.27 -11.32
N PHE A 21 -0.52 2.87 -10.25
CA PHE A 21 0.14 3.76 -9.31
C PHE A 21 1.25 3.02 -8.58
N SER A 22 2.05 3.76 -7.82
CA SER A 22 2.97 3.20 -6.83
C SER A 22 2.60 3.73 -5.45
N SER A 23 2.56 2.85 -4.45
CA SER A 23 2.37 3.26 -3.06
C SER A 23 3.61 3.98 -2.54
N LEU A 24 3.42 4.90 -1.60
CA LEU A 24 4.51 5.51 -0.84
C LEU A 24 4.64 4.81 0.52
N ARG A 25 5.77 5.06 1.20
CA ARG A 25 6.00 4.54 2.56
C ARG A 25 4.93 4.99 3.56
N TYR A 26 4.31 6.16 3.37
CA TYR A 26 3.28 6.66 4.27
C TYR A 26 2.00 7.03 3.52
N PRO A 27 0.82 6.85 4.15
CA PRO A 27 0.59 6.37 5.52
C PRO A 27 0.65 4.84 5.66
N GLY A 28 0.84 4.32 6.88
CA GLY A 28 0.65 2.89 7.21
C GLY A 28 0.62 2.60 8.72
N TYR A 29 0.74 1.32 9.09
CA TYR A 29 0.56 0.79 10.44
C TYR A 29 1.81 0.19 11.07
N SER A 30 2.77 -0.25 10.25
CA SER A 30 4.04 -0.82 10.71
C SER A 30 4.84 0.21 11.49
N ARG A 31 5.79 -0.27 12.30
CA ARG A 31 6.63 0.54 13.20
C ARG A 31 8.12 0.18 13.04
N GLY A 32 9.00 0.94 13.68
CA GLY A 32 10.44 0.67 13.68
C GLY A 32 11.05 0.81 12.28
N ASP A 33 11.89 -0.14 11.87
CA ASP A 33 12.53 -0.14 10.53
C ASP A 33 11.50 -0.21 9.38
N TRP A 34 10.32 -0.76 9.68
CA TRP A 34 9.19 -0.90 8.76
C TRP A 34 8.19 0.25 8.83
N ASP A 35 8.46 1.29 9.64
CA ASP A 35 7.52 2.37 9.91
C ASP A 35 6.82 2.88 8.65
N GLY A 36 5.49 2.83 8.67
CA GLY A 36 4.62 3.12 7.54
C GLY A 36 3.96 1.88 6.90
N LEU A 37 3.91 1.88 5.57
CA LEU A 37 3.15 0.97 4.70
C LEU A 37 4.03 -0.18 4.20
N ASN A 38 4.48 -1.04 5.10
CA ASN A 38 5.13 -2.28 4.68
C ASN A 38 4.09 -3.29 4.19
N LEU A 39 4.27 -3.77 2.95
CA LEU A 39 3.43 -4.79 2.31
C LEU A 39 4.11 -6.18 2.28
N GLY A 40 5.39 -6.23 2.63
CA GLY A 40 6.21 -7.43 2.58
C GLY A 40 5.98 -8.36 3.78
N ALA A 41 5.60 -9.60 3.50
CA ALA A 41 5.33 -10.62 4.54
C ALA A 41 6.57 -11.44 4.95
N HIS A 42 7.74 -11.19 4.33
CA HIS A 42 8.95 -11.99 4.51
C HIS A 42 10.18 -11.16 4.89
N CYS A 43 9.95 -10.01 5.52
CA CYS A 43 11.01 -9.10 5.96
C CYS A 43 11.03 -8.89 7.48
N SER A 44 10.42 -9.80 8.24
CA SER A 44 10.41 -9.80 9.72
C SER A 44 9.66 -8.62 10.35
N ASP A 45 8.72 -8.02 9.63
CA ASP A 45 7.74 -7.10 10.21
C ASP A 45 6.61 -7.86 10.92
N GLU A 46 5.85 -7.15 11.74
CA GLU A 46 4.68 -7.69 12.44
C GLU A 46 3.58 -8.07 11.45
N ALA A 47 3.19 -9.35 11.43
CA ALA A 47 2.22 -9.89 10.47
C ALA A 47 0.86 -9.17 10.51
N ALA A 48 0.45 -8.70 11.69
CA ALA A 48 -0.79 -7.93 11.87
C ALA A 48 -0.71 -6.53 11.23
N ASP A 49 0.45 -5.86 11.33
CA ASP A 49 0.66 -4.55 10.73
C ASP A 49 0.73 -4.67 9.19
N VAL A 50 1.38 -5.72 8.67
CA VAL A 50 1.39 -6.05 7.22
C VAL A 50 -0.02 -6.34 6.70
N ALA A 51 -0.83 -7.11 7.43
CA ALA A 51 -2.22 -7.37 7.05
C ALA A 51 -3.06 -6.09 7.03
N ALA A 52 -2.89 -5.20 8.01
CA ALA A 52 -3.56 -3.90 8.04
C ALA A 52 -3.12 -2.98 6.89
N ASN A 53 -1.83 -2.96 6.54
CA ASN A 53 -1.31 -2.22 5.40
C ASN A 53 -1.86 -2.75 4.07
N ARG A 54 -1.97 -4.07 3.89
CA ARG A 54 -2.60 -4.69 2.70
C ARG A 54 -4.09 -4.37 2.61
N ALA A 55 -4.80 -4.39 3.73
CA ALA A 55 -6.20 -3.97 3.80
C ALA A 55 -6.38 -2.48 3.47
N LEU A 56 -5.40 -1.64 3.82
CA LEU A 56 -5.38 -0.24 3.42
C LEU A 56 -5.16 -0.07 1.91
N LEU A 57 -4.19 -0.81 1.33
CA LEU A 57 -3.96 -0.84 -0.13
C LEU A 57 -5.19 -1.31 -0.92
N ARG A 58 -5.89 -2.32 -0.40
CA ARG A 58 -7.09 -2.90 -1.01
C ARG A 58 -8.18 -1.88 -1.33
N GLN A 59 -8.27 -0.79 -0.55
CA GLN A 59 -9.25 0.28 -0.76
C GLN A 59 -9.04 1.03 -2.09
N SER A 60 -7.84 0.96 -2.67
CA SER A 60 -7.49 1.58 -3.96
C SER A 60 -7.39 0.57 -5.11
N LEU A 61 -7.75 -0.69 -4.88
CA LEU A 61 -7.64 -1.78 -5.86
C LEU A 61 -8.99 -2.43 -6.16
N PRO A 62 -9.21 -2.93 -7.38
CA PRO A 62 -10.46 -3.62 -7.73
C PRO A 62 -10.58 -5.01 -7.07
N SER A 63 -9.45 -5.64 -6.68
CA SER A 63 -9.40 -6.99 -6.09
C SER A 63 -8.29 -7.11 -5.04
N GLU A 64 -8.18 -8.29 -4.42
CA GLU A 64 -7.19 -8.56 -3.38
C GLU A 64 -5.75 -8.54 -3.94
N PRO A 65 -4.80 -7.81 -3.32
CA PRO A 65 -3.39 -7.84 -3.73
C PRO A 65 -2.73 -9.19 -3.41
N VAL A 66 -1.96 -9.72 -4.37
CA VAL A 66 -1.20 -10.98 -4.27
C VAL A 66 0.04 -10.85 -3.40
#